data_AF-A0A951AT61-F1
#
_entry.id   AF-A0A951AT61-F1
#
_cell.length_a   1.000
_cell.length_b   1.000
_cell.length_c   1.000
_cell.angle_alpha   90.00
_cell.angle_beta   90.00
_cell.angle_gamma   90.00
#
_symmetry.space_group_name_H-M   'P 1'
#
loop_
_entity.id
_entity.type
_entity.pdbx_description
1 polymer ?
#
loop_
_entity_poly.entity_id
_entity_poly.type
_entity_poly.pdbx_seq_one_letter_code
_entity_poly.pdbx_strand_id
1 'polypeptide(L)'
;MNLRSLLRAVPAMLFCATLFTTFIANAASPDPSPTANATTKHKPSPDAIKAARLTRLKNQVGLTADQEAKAKPIIDAYVDERQAANGDRAKLVALKTKFDSDINAILTPEQQKKLLASKSATTEKMKAARARKAAAGESPSPSKSN
;
A
#
# COMPACT_ATOMS: atom_id res chain seq x y z
N MET A 1 -18.80 -20.08 58.40
CA MET A 1 -17.95 -19.08 57.70
C MET A 1 -18.85 -18.31 56.74
N ASN A 2 -18.75 -16.98 56.80
CA ASN A 2 -19.82 -16.04 56.44
C ASN A 2 -19.94 -15.77 54.93
N LEU A 3 -21.14 -15.94 54.41
CA LEU A 3 -21.60 -15.35 53.15
C LEU A 3 -22.17 -13.96 53.44
N ARG A 4 -21.54 -12.91 52.92
CA ARG A 4 -22.10 -11.55 52.95
C ARG A 4 -22.42 -11.09 51.53
N SER A 5 -23.72 -10.91 51.34
CA SER A 5 -24.41 -10.21 50.27
C SER A 5 -23.96 -8.74 50.16
N LEU A 6 -24.10 -8.16 48.95
CA LEU A 6 -24.75 -6.86 48.64
C LEU A 6 -24.04 -6.07 47.53
N LEU A 7 -24.73 -6.03 46.38
CA LEU A 7 -25.24 -4.83 45.72
C LEU A 7 -24.38 -3.55 45.79
N ARG A 8 -23.90 -3.11 44.62
CA ARG A 8 -23.77 -1.68 44.23
C ARG A 8 -23.50 -1.62 42.73
N ALA A 9 -24.54 -1.45 41.92
CA ALA A 9 -25.06 -0.16 41.45
C ALA A 9 -24.13 0.51 40.41
N VAL A 10 -24.50 0.31 39.14
CA VAL A 10 -24.10 1.10 37.98
C VAL A 10 -24.65 2.52 38.13
N PRO A 11 -23.93 3.54 37.64
CA PRO A 11 -24.62 4.61 36.92
C PRO A 11 -24.02 4.81 35.54
N ALA A 12 -24.88 4.65 34.54
CA ALA A 12 -24.71 5.22 33.23
C ALA A 12 -24.70 6.75 33.35
N MET A 13 -23.75 7.42 32.71
CA MET A 13 -23.89 8.84 32.38
C MET A 13 -23.84 9.02 30.87
N LEU A 14 -25.06 8.93 30.32
CA LEU A 14 -25.50 9.55 29.09
C LEU A 14 -25.38 11.08 29.26
N PHE A 15 -24.49 11.73 28.51
CA PHE A 15 -24.61 13.17 28.26
C PHE A 15 -25.24 13.38 26.89
N CYS A 16 -26.56 13.55 26.92
CA CYS A 16 -27.36 14.11 25.84
C CYS A 16 -27.85 15.46 26.35
N ALA A 17 -27.44 16.55 25.70
CA ALA A 17 -28.08 17.85 25.83
C ALA A 17 -28.14 18.49 24.45
N THR A 18 -29.36 18.49 23.94
CA THR A 18 -29.88 19.03 22.69
C THR A 18 -30.09 20.56 22.81
N LEU A 19 -30.06 21.34 21.72
CA LEU A 19 -31.21 21.95 20.99
C LEU A 19 -30.68 23.31 20.44
N PHE A 20 -31.09 23.98 19.35
CA PHE A 20 -32.12 23.82 18.33
C PHE A 20 -31.79 24.77 17.13
N THR A 21 -32.01 24.28 15.91
CA THR A 21 -32.50 24.93 14.67
C THR A 21 -32.23 26.41 14.32
N THR A 22 -31.73 26.62 13.10
CA THR A 22 -32.41 27.49 12.12
C THR A 22 -32.54 26.75 10.77
N PHE A 23 -33.78 26.56 10.35
CA PHE A 23 -34.14 26.25 8.96
C PHE A 23 -34.21 27.59 8.21
N ILE A 24 -33.44 27.73 7.13
CA ILE A 24 -33.77 28.68 6.06
C ILE A 24 -34.10 27.83 4.84
N ALA A 25 -35.38 27.81 4.48
CA ALA A 25 -35.82 27.40 3.17
C ALA A 25 -35.40 28.48 2.17
N ASN A 26 -34.45 28.16 1.28
CA ASN A 26 -34.26 28.91 0.06
C ASN A 26 -34.60 27.99 -1.11
N ALA A 27 -35.81 28.18 -1.65
CA ALA A 27 -36.23 27.61 -2.90
C ALA A 27 -35.47 28.29 -4.05
N ALA A 28 -34.41 27.64 -4.52
CA ALA A 28 -33.85 27.82 -5.85
C ALA A 28 -33.11 26.54 -6.23
N SER A 29 -33.75 25.72 -7.06
CA SER A 29 -33.10 24.61 -7.74
C SER A 29 -31.85 25.13 -8.47
N PRO A 30 -30.71 24.44 -8.31
CA PRO A 30 -30.18 23.79 -9.48
C PRO A 30 -29.91 22.32 -9.15
N ASP A 31 -30.48 21.44 -9.97
CA ASP A 31 -30.11 20.04 -10.08
C ASP A 31 -28.58 19.91 -10.24
N PRO A 32 -27.83 19.38 -9.25
CA PRO A 32 -26.51 18.89 -9.52
C PRO A 32 -26.68 17.44 -9.94
N SER A 33 -27.01 17.23 -11.22
CA SER A 33 -26.69 15.99 -11.89
C SER A 33 -25.26 15.64 -11.52
N PRO A 34 -24.97 14.49 -10.90
CA PRO A 34 -23.60 14.09 -10.70
C PRO A 34 -23.06 13.73 -12.08
N THR A 35 -22.50 14.72 -12.78
CA THR A 35 -21.60 14.48 -13.89
C THR A 35 -20.55 13.54 -13.36
N ALA A 36 -20.58 12.32 -13.86
CA ALA A 36 -19.62 11.28 -13.57
C ALA A 36 -18.23 11.85 -13.85
N ASN A 37 -17.53 12.29 -12.80
CA ASN A 37 -16.15 12.68 -12.89
C ASN A 37 -15.37 11.46 -13.38
N ALA A 38 -14.99 11.51 -14.66
CA ALA A 38 -14.06 10.58 -15.25
C ALA A 38 -12.80 10.59 -14.39
N THR A 39 -12.60 9.52 -13.61
CA THR A 39 -11.42 9.34 -12.77
C THR A 39 -10.23 9.10 -13.70
N THR A 40 -9.55 10.17 -14.08
CA THR A 40 -8.26 10.09 -14.78
C THR A 40 -7.28 9.37 -13.84
N LYS A 41 -6.95 8.11 -14.15
CA LYS A 41 -5.94 7.32 -13.42
C LYS A 41 -4.58 8.00 -13.57
N HIS A 42 -4.23 8.87 -12.63
CA HIS A 42 -2.93 9.53 -12.64
C HIS A 42 -1.83 8.51 -12.33
N LYS A 43 -0.84 8.39 -13.22
CA LYS A 43 0.37 7.60 -12.92
C LYS A 43 1.14 8.31 -11.79
N PRO A 44 1.63 7.58 -10.78
CA PRO A 44 2.43 8.18 -9.72
C PRO A 44 3.74 8.75 -10.29
N SER A 45 4.19 9.88 -9.74
CA SER A 45 5.47 10.49 -10.11
C SER A 45 6.66 9.61 -9.71
N PRO A 46 7.84 9.76 -10.35
CA PRO A 46 9.05 9.04 -9.97
C PRO A 46 9.40 9.22 -8.49
N ASP A 47 9.25 10.43 -7.95
CA ASP A 47 9.54 10.72 -6.54
C ASP A 47 8.58 9.99 -5.59
N ALA A 48 7.29 9.94 -5.94
CA ALA A 48 6.31 9.17 -5.17
C ALA A 48 6.66 7.67 -5.18
N ILE A 49 7.15 7.15 -6.30
CA ILE A 49 7.60 5.75 -6.42
C ILE A 49 8.84 5.51 -5.54
N LYS A 50 9.84 6.41 -5.58
CA LYS A 50 11.05 6.34 -4.76
C LYS A 50 10.69 6.32 -3.26
N ALA A 51 9.87 7.28 -2.82
CA ALA A 51 9.41 7.38 -1.43
C ALA A 51 8.61 6.14 -1.00
N ALA A 52 7.63 5.70 -1.80
CA ALA A 52 6.83 4.53 -1.49
C ALA A 52 7.68 3.26 -1.35
N ARG A 53 8.75 3.13 -2.16
CA ARG A 53 9.62 1.96 -2.15
C ARG A 53 10.51 1.94 -0.90
N LEU A 54 11.04 3.09 -0.48
CA LEU A 54 11.78 3.22 0.77
C LEU A 54 10.89 2.92 1.98
N THR A 55 9.70 3.53 2.05
CA THR A 55 8.71 3.26 3.11
C THR A 55 8.35 1.78 3.17
N ARG A 56 8.14 1.14 2.02
CA ARG A 56 7.86 -0.31 1.99
C ARG A 56 9.03 -1.12 2.54
N LEU A 57 10.26 -0.83 2.10
CA LEU A 57 11.44 -1.56 2.57
C LEU A 57 11.62 -1.38 4.08
N LYS A 58 11.48 -0.16 4.60
CA LYS A 58 11.46 0.14 6.03
C LYS A 58 10.44 -0.70 6.78
N ASN A 59 9.20 -0.75 6.30
CA ASN A 59 8.13 -1.51 6.96
C ASN A 59 8.35 -3.04 6.87
N GLN A 60 8.96 -3.52 5.79
CA GLN A 60 9.21 -4.94 5.58
C GLN A 60 10.32 -5.46 6.50
N VAL A 61 11.43 -4.74 6.65
CA VAL A 61 12.61 -5.26 7.37
C VAL A 61 13.01 -4.47 8.60
N GLY A 62 12.41 -3.31 8.86
CA GLY A 62 12.79 -2.44 9.97
C GLY A 62 14.19 -1.86 9.76
N LEU A 63 14.34 -1.02 8.72
CA LEU A 63 15.62 -0.37 8.43
C LEU A 63 16.02 0.59 9.56
N THR A 64 17.32 0.65 9.85
CA THR A 64 17.91 1.72 10.67
C THR A 64 18.10 3.00 9.85
N ALA A 65 18.32 4.14 10.51
CA ALA A 65 18.57 5.41 9.82
C ALA A 65 19.78 5.33 8.85
N ASP A 66 20.86 4.67 9.26
CA ASP A 66 22.05 4.48 8.41
C ASP A 66 21.76 3.60 7.20
N GLN A 67 20.94 2.56 7.38
CA GLN A 67 20.52 1.70 6.27
C GLN A 67 19.57 2.43 5.32
N GLU A 68 18.66 3.28 5.84
CA GLU A 68 17.81 4.14 5.02
C GLU A 68 18.63 5.10 4.16
N ALA A 69 19.65 5.73 4.75
CA ALA A 69 20.57 6.62 4.03
C ALA A 69 21.31 5.90 2.90
N LYS A 70 21.73 4.65 3.11
CA LYS A 70 22.36 3.80 2.07
C LYS A 70 21.36 3.26 1.04
N ALA A 71 20.13 2.96 1.46
CA ALA A 71 19.09 2.42 0.58
C ALA A 71 18.55 3.47 -0.40
N LYS A 72 18.48 4.74 0.00
CA LYS A 72 17.95 5.84 -0.81
C LYS A 72 18.61 5.94 -2.21
N PRO A 73 19.95 6.10 -2.33
CA PRO A 73 20.58 6.17 -3.66
C PRO A 73 20.40 4.90 -4.49
N ILE A 74 20.33 3.71 -3.87
CA ILE A 74 20.07 2.44 -4.56
C ILE A 74 18.64 2.43 -5.15
N ILE A 75 17.66 2.92 -4.38
CA ILE A 75 16.27 3.02 -4.82
C ILE A 75 16.13 4.06 -5.94
N ASP A 76 16.76 5.21 -5.78
CA ASP A 76 16.70 6.31 -6.74
C ASP A 76 17.24 5.85 -8.11
N ALA A 77 18.45 5.28 -8.13
CA ALA A 77 19.06 4.71 -9.34
C ALA A 77 18.18 3.63 -9.96
N TYR A 78 17.65 2.70 -9.16
CA TYR A 78 16.78 1.64 -9.68
C TYR A 78 15.51 2.19 -10.34
N VAL A 79 14.87 3.22 -9.76
CA VAL A 79 13.65 3.80 -10.33
C VAL A 79 13.96 4.52 -11.65
N ASP A 80 15.03 5.30 -11.68
CA ASP A 80 15.44 6.06 -12.86
C ASP A 80 15.86 5.12 -14.00
N GLU A 81 16.68 4.12 -13.72
CA GLU A 81 17.10 3.10 -14.69
C GLU A 81 15.91 2.28 -15.20
N ARG A 82 14.94 1.96 -14.33
CA ARG A 82 13.72 1.23 -14.72
C ARG A 82 12.83 2.07 -15.65
N GLN A 83 12.77 3.37 -15.42
CA GLN A 83 12.04 4.29 -16.29
C GLN A 83 12.73 4.39 -17.66
N ALA A 84 14.06 4.55 -17.67
CA ALA A 84 14.86 4.59 -18.89
C ALA A 84 14.82 3.28 -19.69
N ALA A 85 14.64 2.14 -19.02
CA ALA A 85 14.50 0.84 -19.69
C ALA A 85 13.24 0.72 -20.56
N ASN A 86 12.25 1.60 -20.42
CA ASN A 86 11.07 1.68 -21.28
C ASN A 86 10.34 0.34 -21.52
N GLY A 87 10.33 -0.55 -20.53
CA GLY A 87 9.65 -1.85 -20.62
C GLY A 87 10.50 -2.99 -21.19
N ASP A 88 11.76 -2.77 -21.56
CA ASP A 88 12.68 -3.82 -21.99
C ASP A 88 12.83 -4.88 -20.88
N ARG A 89 12.27 -6.06 -21.13
CA ARG A 89 12.18 -7.12 -20.13
C ARG A 89 13.55 -7.61 -19.66
N ALA A 90 14.53 -7.69 -20.57
CA ALA A 90 15.87 -8.17 -20.22
C ALA A 90 16.56 -7.17 -19.27
N LYS A 91 16.49 -5.88 -19.61
CA LYS A 91 17.00 -4.81 -18.74
C LYS A 91 16.28 -4.79 -17.40
N LEU A 92 14.95 -4.89 -17.38
CA LEU A 92 14.18 -4.90 -16.14
C LEU A 92 14.55 -6.06 -15.19
N VAL A 93 14.86 -7.24 -15.73
CA VAL A 93 15.33 -8.38 -14.93
C VAL A 93 16.71 -8.10 -14.36
N ALA A 94 17.65 -7.63 -15.18
CA ALA A 94 19.01 -7.29 -14.74
C ALA A 94 18.98 -6.21 -13.64
N LEU A 95 18.22 -5.15 -13.84
CA LEU A 95 18.02 -4.07 -12.86
C LEU A 95 17.44 -4.60 -11.54
N LYS A 96 16.48 -5.51 -11.62
CA LYS A 96 15.89 -6.11 -10.42
C LYS A 96 16.93 -6.96 -9.67
N THR A 97 17.74 -7.75 -10.37
CA THR A 97 18.79 -8.58 -9.76
C THR A 97 19.84 -7.72 -9.09
N LYS A 98 20.33 -6.67 -9.76
CA LYS A 98 21.27 -5.70 -9.20
C LYS A 98 20.69 -5.04 -7.95
N PHE A 99 19.47 -4.52 -8.04
CA PHE A 99 18.79 -3.91 -6.90
C PHE A 99 18.64 -4.87 -5.71
N ASP A 100 18.25 -6.12 -5.95
CA ASP A 100 18.12 -7.12 -4.89
C ASP A 100 19.48 -7.41 -4.22
N SER A 101 20.57 -7.45 -4.98
CA SER A 101 21.94 -7.61 -4.48
C SER A 101 22.37 -6.43 -3.62
N ASP A 102 22.24 -5.21 -4.14
CA ASP A 102 22.68 -3.98 -3.48
C ASP A 102 21.93 -3.74 -2.17
N ILE A 103 20.62 -4.04 -2.13
CA ILE A 103 19.86 -3.99 -0.89
C ILE A 103 20.32 -5.07 0.10
N ASN A 104 20.53 -6.31 -0.34
CA ASN A 104 20.96 -7.35 0.59
C ASN A 104 22.32 -7.02 1.25
N ALA A 105 23.22 -6.36 0.53
CA ALA A 105 24.53 -5.96 1.05
C ALA A 105 24.47 -4.98 2.23
N ILE A 106 23.38 -4.20 2.36
CA ILE A 106 23.21 -3.24 3.47
C ILE A 106 22.34 -3.79 4.61
N LEU A 107 21.73 -4.96 4.44
CA LEU A 107 20.86 -5.60 5.43
C LEU A 107 21.64 -6.56 6.33
N THR A 108 21.19 -6.69 7.58
CA THR A 108 21.66 -7.76 8.46
C THR A 108 21.12 -9.12 8.00
N PRO A 109 21.76 -10.24 8.39
CA PRO A 109 21.27 -11.58 8.04
C PRO A 109 19.80 -11.82 8.46
N GLU A 110 19.39 -11.28 9.61
CA GLU A 110 18.00 -11.39 10.08
C GLU A 110 17.02 -10.60 9.21
N GLN A 111 17.39 -9.37 8.84
CA GLN A 111 16.59 -8.54 7.94
C GLN A 111 16.49 -9.17 6.54
N GLN A 112 17.55 -9.78 6.03
CA GLN A 112 17.54 -10.53 4.77
C GLN A 112 16.53 -11.68 4.80
N LYS A 113 16.50 -12.47 5.88
CA LYS A 113 15.51 -13.54 6.07
C LYS A 113 14.09 -12.99 6.06
N LYS A 114 13.84 -11.88 6.75
CA LYS A 114 12.52 -11.22 6.77
C LYS A 114 12.12 -10.70 5.38
N LEU A 115 13.06 -10.15 4.63
CA LEU A 115 12.83 -9.72 3.25
C LEU A 115 12.46 -10.91 2.34
N LEU A 116 13.19 -12.02 2.45
CA LEU A 116 12.94 -13.22 1.67
C LEU A 116 11.55 -13.80 1.97
N ALA A 117 11.19 -13.89 3.25
CA ALA A 117 9.86 -14.33 3.68
C ALA A 117 8.75 -13.43 3.09
N SER A 118 8.94 -12.11 3.13
CA SER A 118 7.99 -11.16 2.55
C SER A 118 7.85 -11.31 1.02
N LYS A 119 8.96 -11.57 0.31
CA LYS A 119 8.97 -11.83 -1.15
C LYS A 119 8.26 -13.13 -1.49
N SER A 120 8.47 -14.18 -0.71
CA SER A 120 7.78 -15.47 -0.86
C SER A 120 6.27 -15.31 -0.67
N ALA A 121 5.85 -14.68 0.43
CA ALA A 121 4.44 -14.44 0.73
C ALA A 121 3.74 -13.61 -0.38
N THR A 122 4.43 -12.61 -0.93
CA THR A 122 3.90 -11.83 -2.06
C THR A 122 3.74 -12.69 -3.31
N THR A 123 4.72 -13.55 -3.60
CA THR A 123 4.68 -14.46 -4.76
C THR A 123 3.51 -15.43 -4.65
N GLU A 124 3.32 -16.04 -3.48
CA GLU A 124 2.21 -16.95 -3.24
C GLU A 124 0.85 -16.24 -3.33
N LYS A 125 0.73 -15.03 -2.77
CA LYS A 125 -0.49 -14.21 -2.93
C LYS A 125 -0.79 -13.92 -4.40
N MET A 126 0.23 -13.58 -5.19
CA MET A 126 0.07 -13.32 -6.62
C MET A 126 -0.31 -14.58 -7.40
N LYS A 127 0.28 -15.73 -7.06
CA LYS A 127 -0.06 -17.04 -7.64
C LYS A 127 -1.50 -17.42 -7.32
N ALA A 128 -1.93 -17.28 -6.07
CA ALA A 128 -3.30 -17.53 -5.64
C ALA A 128 -4.30 -16.59 -6.34
N ALA A 129 -3.98 -15.30 -6.46
CA ALA A 129 -4.81 -14.34 -7.18
C ALA A 129 -4.96 -14.70 -8.67
N ARG A 130 -3.88 -15.16 -9.31
CA ARG A 130 -3.91 -15.64 -10.71
C ARG A 130 -4.77 -16.90 -10.85
N ALA A 131 -4.63 -17.86 -9.93
CA ALA A 131 -5.43 -19.08 -9.94
C ALA A 131 -6.93 -18.78 -9.75
N ARG A 132 -7.28 -17.86 -8.84
CA ARG A 132 -8.67 -17.41 -8.65
C ARG A 132 -9.25 -16.75 -9.90
N LYS A 133 -8.46 -15.91 -10.59
CA LYS A 133 -8.88 -15.30 -11.87
C LYS A 133 -9.09 -16.33 -12.97
N ALA A 134 -8.20 -17.32 -13.09
CA ALA A 134 -8.36 -18.41 -14.04
C ALA A 134 -9.61 -19.25 -13.75
N ALA A 135 -9.91 -19.55 -12.48
CA ALA A 135 -11.10 -20.27 -12.07
C ALA A 135 -12.41 -19.49 -12.29
N ALA A 136 -12.36 -18.15 -12.28
CA ALA A 136 -13.50 -17.28 -12.53
C ALA A 136 -13.81 -17.08 -14.04
N GLY A 137 -13.13 -17.78 -14.95
CA GLY A 137 -13.34 -17.67 -16.40
C GLY A 137 -12.84 -16.35 -17.02
N GLU A 138 -12.21 -15.48 -16.21
CA GLU A 138 -11.63 -14.22 -16.66
C GLU A 138 -10.27 -14.52 -17.30
N SER A 139 -10.31 -15.00 -18.55
CA SER A 139 -9.14 -15.32 -19.35
C SER A 139 -8.19 -14.12 -19.39
N PRO A 140 -6.87 -14.30 -19.20
CA PRO A 140 -5.91 -13.20 -19.29
C PRO A 140 -5.98 -12.62 -20.70
N SER A 141 -6.54 -11.42 -20.83
CA SER A 141 -6.64 -10.72 -22.11
C SER A 141 -5.27 -10.67 -22.77
N PRO A 142 -5.13 -11.12 -24.03
CA PRO A 142 -3.87 -11.02 -24.75
C PRO A 142 -3.52 -9.53 -24.84
N SER A 143 -2.32 -9.20 -24.36
CA SER A 143 -1.79 -7.85 -24.51
C SER A 143 -1.75 -7.54 -26.00
N LYS A 144 -2.50 -6.52 -26.44
CA LYS A 144 -2.46 -6.03 -27.83
C LYS A 144 -1.01 -5.75 -28.20
N SER A 145 -0.44 -6.59 -29.05
CA SER A 145 0.74 -6.25 -29.86
C SER A 145 0.30 -5.19 -30.87
N ASN A 146 0.86 -3.99 -30.76
CA ASN A 146 1.00 -3.08 -31.89
C ASN A 146 2.43 -3.20 -32.39
#